data_AF-A0A2S5A546-F1
#
_entry.id   AF-A0A2S5A546-F1
#
_cell.length_a   1.000
_cell.length_b   1.000
_cell.length_c   1.000
_cell.angle_alpha   90.00
_cell.angle_beta   90.00
_cell.angle_gamma   90.00
#
_symmetry.space_group_name_H-M   'P 1'
#
loop_
_entity.id
_entity.type
_entity.pdbx_description
1 polymer ?
#
loop_
_entity_poly.entity_id
_entity_poly.type
_entity_poly.pdbx_seq_one_letter_code
_entity_poly.pdbx_strand_id
1 'polypeptide(L)'
;MHEKINLKEKVGYGLGDAASSMFWKIFSMYLMFFYTDVFGIAPAVVGTMFLITRIWDSCFDPFVGIMADRTKTRWGKFRPYLLWTAIPFAIIGILTFYTPDFDEKGKIIYAYVTYSLMMMVYSIINVPYASLLGVMSSDRKERTTLSSYRMVFAFGGSLLALWLIEPLVNHFGGSLNSKTGWLYTIIVFGMITTIFFWGCFFLTKERVVPISDEKPNLKEDLSDLLKNRPWWILLGAGIGALVFNSIRDGAAVYYFKYFVSSTVSYSFNVFGENFAMTPTSFYLVLGQAANIIGVIAATPIANKIGKKNTFFGAMALAAILSVFFYFLGKEDVLLIMVFQVLISICAGCIFPLIWSMYADSADYSEWKQGRRATGLIFSASSMSQKFGWTIGGAATGWLLGYYGFQANVVQTAVTQNGIQLMLSILPAIAAGVSVLFILLYPLNEEKLETIEHELTQQRNTTN
;
A
#
# COMPACT_ATOMS: atom_id res chain seq x y z
N MET A 1 -24.39 12.95 25.05
CA MET A 1 -24.55 11.49 25.25
C MET A 1 -23.89 10.81 24.06
N HIS A 2 -22.67 10.29 24.20
CA HIS A 2 -21.93 9.69 23.07
C HIS A 2 -22.58 8.34 22.72
N GLU A 3 -23.37 8.30 21.63
CA GLU A 3 -23.85 7.03 21.09
C GLU A 3 -22.66 6.19 20.62
N LYS A 4 -22.44 5.04 21.27
CA LYS A 4 -21.45 4.06 20.83
C LYS A 4 -21.70 3.67 19.39
N ILE A 5 -20.63 3.58 18.60
CA ILE A 5 -20.71 3.12 17.21
C ILE A 5 -21.07 1.64 17.21
N ASN A 6 -22.12 1.29 16.47
CA ASN A 6 -22.60 -0.08 16.41
C ASN A 6 -21.66 -0.95 15.55
N LEU A 7 -21.58 -2.26 15.82
CA LEU A 7 -20.70 -3.17 15.10
C LEU A 7 -20.98 -3.18 13.58
N LYS A 8 -22.24 -2.94 13.19
CA LYS A 8 -22.67 -2.76 11.79
C LYS A 8 -21.97 -1.58 11.09
N GLU A 9 -21.78 -0.46 11.78
CA GLU A 9 -21.09 0.72 11.24
C GLU A 9 -19.57 0.47 11.15
N LYS A 10 -19.00 -0.28 12.11
CA LYS A 10 -17.57 -0.66 12.10
C LYS A 10 -17.25 -1.58 10.92
N VAL A 11 -18.09 -2.58 10.68
CA VAL A 11 -17.98 -3.49 9.53
C VAL A 11 -18.25 -2.74 8.22
N GLY A 12 -19.30 -1.91 8.19
CA GLY A 12 -19.62 -1.07 7.04
C GLY A 12 -18.46 -0.18 6.62
N TYR A 13 -17.84 0.50 7.58
CA TYR A 13 -16.64 1.29 7.33
C TYR A 13 -15.50 0.42 6.80
N GLY A 14 -15.23 -0.74 7.41
CA GLY A 14 -14.19 -1.65 6.94
C GLY A 14 -14.38 -2.14 5.49
N LEU A 15 -15.63 -2.41 5.07
CA LEU A 15 -15.92 -2.84 3.70
C LEU A 15 -15.47 -1.83 2.63
N GLY A 16 -15.52 -0.53 2.94
CA GLY A 16 -15.01 0.50 2.05
C GLY A 16 -13.50 0.38 1.80
N ASP A 17 -12.71 0.15 2.85
CA ASP A 17 -11.25 -0.03 2.70
C ASP A 17 -10.91 -1.37 2.06
N ALA A 18 -11.70 -2.42 2.32
CA ALA A 18 -11.54 -3.69 1.63
C ALA A 18 -11.66 -3.51 0.11
N ALA A 19 -12.69 -2.79 -0.36
CA ALA A 19 -12.90 -2.52 -1.78
C ALA A 19 -11.73 -1.75 -2.40
N SER A 20 -11.29 -0.65 -1.77
CA SER A 20 -10.14 0.13 -2.23
C SER A 20 -8.85 -0.70 -2.25
N SER A 21 -8.61 -1.48 -1.20
CA SER A 21 -7.38 -2.26 -1.04
C SER A 21 -7.30 -3.43 -2.02
N MET A 22 -8.43 -4.01 -2.42
CA MET A 22 -8.47 -5.04 -3.47
C MET A 22 -7.88 -4.50 -4.77
N PHE A 23 -8.40 -3.39 -5.29
CA PHE A 23 -7.88 -2.78 -6.51
C PHE A 23 -6.45 -2.27 -6.36
N TRP A 24 -6.13 -1.65 -5.22
CA TRP A 24 -4.76 -1.20 -4.95
C TRP A 24 -3.74 -2.33 -5.06
N LYS A 25 -4.05 -3.51 -4.50
CA LYS A 25 -3.16 -4.65 -4.52
C LYS A 25 -3.08 -5.30 -5.91
N ILE A 26 -4.21 -5.41 -6.62
CA ILE A 26 -4.24 -5.85 -8.03
C ILE A 26 -3.36 -4.94 -8.88
N PHE A 27 -3.47 -3.63 -8.72
CA PHE A 27 -2.67 -2.68 -9.50
C PHE A 27 -1.20 -2.75 -9.16
N SER A 28 -0.87 -2.85 -7.87
CA SER A 28 0.52 -2.87 -7.43
C SER A 28 1.27 -4.13 -7.88
N MET A 29 0.59 -5.29 -7.96
CA MET A 29 1.25 -6.57 -8.30
C MET A 29 1.07 -7.00 -9.76
N TYR A 30 -0.12 -6.82 -10.35
CA TYR A 30 -0.45 -7.43 -11.64
C TYR A 30 -0.58 -6.45 -12.79
N LEU A 31 -0.78 -5.15 -12.54
CA LEU A 31 -0.96 -4.18 -13.63
C LEU A 31 0.28 -4.04 -14.50
N MET A 32 1.47 -4.09 -13.88
CA MET A 32 2.72 -4.05 -14.61
C MET A 32 2.84 -5.25 -15.55
N PHE A 33 2.59 -6.44 -15.00
CA PHE A 33 2.55 -7.69 -15.75
C PHE A 33 1.54 -7.64 -16.88
N PHE A 34 0.33 -7.14 -16.63
CA PHE A 34 -0.71 -7.01 -17.64
C PHE A 34 -0.27 -6.10 -18.79
N TYR A 35 0.29 -4.92 -18.51
CA TYR A 35 0.74 -4.02 -19.56
C TYR A 35 1.94 -4.54 -20.34
N THR A 36 2.86 -5.26 -19.70
CA THR A 36 4.03 -5.83 -20.40
C THR A 36 3.68 -7.10 -21.18
N ASP A 37 2.99 -8.05 -20.54
CA ASP A 37 2.83 -9.42 -21.03
C ASP A 37 1.53 -9.66 -21.79
N VAL A 38 0.45 -8.95 -21.45
CA VAL A 38 -0.85 -9.09 -22.10
C VAL A 38 -1.06 -8.02 -23.16
N PHE A 39 -0.71 -6.77 -22.84
CA PHE A 39 -0.92 -5.64 -23.74
C PHE A 39 0.28 -5.37 -24.68
N GLY A 40 1.49 -5.76 -24.25
CA GLY A 40 2.71 -5.71 -25.06
C GLY A 40 3.44 -4.37 -25.04
N ILE A 41 3.33 -3.58 -23.98
CA ILE A 41 4.04 -2.30 -23.81
C ILE A 41 5.42 -2.55 -23.18
N ALA A 42 6.44 -1.82 -23.65
CA ALA A 42 7.78 -1.87 -23.07
C ALA A 42 7.77 -1.52 -21.55
N PRO A 43 8.45 -2.30 -20.68
CA PRO A 43 8.44 -2.10 -19.22
C PRO A 43 8.90 -0.70 -18.77
N ALA A 44 9.88 -0.11 -19.46
CA ALA A 44 10.38 1.23 -19.14
C ALA A 44 9.31 2.32 -19.35
N VAL A 45 8.46 2.16 -20.37
CA VAL A 45 7.34 3.07 -20.64
C VAL A 45 6.27 2.91 -19.56
N VAL A 46 5.93 1.67 -19.18
CA VAL A 46 4.97 1.39 -18.10
C VAL A 46 5.46 1.94 -16.75
N GLY A 47 6.75 1.76 -16.41
CA GLY A 47 7.32 2.31 -15.18
C GLY A 47 7.29 3.84 -15.14
N THR A 48 7.58 4.49 -16.27
CA THR A 48 7.49 5.95 -16.40
C THR A 48 6.04 6.43 -16.32
N MET A 49 5.10 5.68 -16.90
CA MET A 49 3.67 5.92 -16.77
C MET A 49 3.25 5.91 -15.30
N PHE A 50 3.62 4.87 -14.55
CA PHE A 50 3.29 4.77 -13.12
C PHE A 50 3.81 5.95 -12.32
N LEU A 51 5.01 6.44 -12.63
CA LEU A 51 5.57 7.61 -11.98
C LEU A 51 4.75 8.87 -12.29
N ILE A 52 4.47 9.14 -13.57
CA ILE A 52 3.74 10.35 -14.00
C ILE A 52 2.33 10.36 -13.41
N THR A 53 1.61 9.25 -13.50
CA THR A 53 0.23 9.16 -13.00
C THR A 53 0.18 9.30 -11.48
N ARG A 54 1.18 8.78 -10.75
CA ARG A 54 1.26 8.93 -9.29
C ARG A 54 1.56 10.36 -8.85
N ILE A 55 2.40 11.09 -9.59
CA ILE A 55 2.65 12.51 -9.33
C ILE A 55 1.36 13.31 -9.58
N TRP A 56 0.68 13.04 -10.70
CA TRP A 56 -0.60 13.66 -11.02
C TRP A 56 -1.66 13.39 -9.93
N ASP A 57 -1.77 12.14 -9.50
CA ASP A 57 -2.65 11.70 -8.40
C ASP A 57 -2.38 12.47 -7.10
N SER A 58 -1.10 12.58 -6.73
CA SER A 58 -0.67 13.31 -5.53
C SER A 58 -1.03 14.80 -5.59
N CYS A 59 -1.04 15.41 -6.78
CA CYS A 59 -1.51 16.78 -6.99
C CYS A 59 -3.04 16.91 -7.00
N PHE A 60 -3.76 15.85 -7.35
CA PHE A 60 -5.22 15.85 -7.44
C PHE A 60 -5.90 15.63 -6.07
N ASP A 61 -5.25 14.92 -5.15
CA ASP A 61 -5.78 14.64 -3.81
C ASP A 61 -6.24 15.89 -3.03
N PRO A 62 -5.48 17.00 -2.96
CA PRO A 62 -5.93 18.22 -2.28
C PRO A 62 -7.17 18.84 -2.92
N PHE A 63 -7.29 18.78 -4.25
CA PHE A 63 -8.45 19.29 -4.97
C PHE A 63 -9.70 18.49 -4.61
N VAL A 64 -9.59 17.16 -4.57
CA VAL A 64 -10.66 16.26 -4.12
C VAL A 64 -11.02 16.53 -2.66
N GLY A 65 -10.03 16.74 -1.79
CA GLY A 65 -10.26 17.09 -0.39
C GLY A 65 -11.09 18.35 -0.24
N ILE A 66 -10.72 19.44 -0.93
CA ILE A 66 -11.47 20.70 -0.93
C ILE A 66 -12.88 20.53 -1.52
N MET A 67 -13.00 19.76 -2.61
CA MET A 67 -14.29 19.48 -3.25
C MET A 67 -15.23 18.73 -2.30
N ALA A 68 -14.74 17.64 -1.70
CA ALA A 68 -15.46 16.88 -0.70
C ALA A 68 -15.80 17.74 0.53
N ASP A 69 -14.92 18.69 0.86
CA ASP A 69 -15.12 19.57 1.99
C ASP A 69 -16.27 20.58 1.79
N ARG A 70 -16.51 20.98 0.55
CA ARG A 70 -17.56 21.94 0.18
C ARG A 70 -18.89 21.27 -0.15
N THR A 71 -18.93 19.95 -0.28
CA THR A 71 -20.12 19.20 -0.65
C THR A 71 -21.14 19.17 0.50
N LYS A 72 -22.32 19.74 0.26
CA LYS A 72 -23.46 19.70 1.19
C LYS A 72 -24.59 18.94 0.53
N THR A 73 -24.88 17.73 0.98
CA THR A 73 -26.01 16.95 0.47
C THR A 73 -26.90 16.42 1.59
N ARG A 74 -28.10 15.96 1.23
CA ARG A 74 -29.06 15.33 2.16
C ARG A 74 -28.56 14.01 2.76
N TRP A 75 -27.55 13.38 2.17
CA TRP A 75 -27.00 12.09 2.63
C TRP A 75 -25.70 12.22 3.44
N GLY A 76 -25.25 13.46 3.67
CA GLY A 76 -23.98 13.77 4.28
C GLY A 76 -23.03 14.48 3.32
N LYS A 77 -21.82 14.71 3.78
CA LYS A 77 -20.74 15.41 3.10
C LYS A 77 -19.85 14.46 2.29
N PHE A 78 -19.53 13.29 2.85
CA PHE A 78 -18.57 12.33 2.28
C PHE A 78 -19.25 11.07 1.73
N ARG A 79 -20.37 10.64 2.33
CA ARG A 79 -21.12 9.45 1.89
C ARG A 79 -21.57 9.45 0.43
N PRO A 80 -22.05 10.56 -0.18
CA PRO A 80 -22.48 10.55 -1.58
C PRO A 80 -21.39 10.09 -2.56
N TYR A 81 -20.12 10.39 -2.28
CA TYR A 81 -19.01 9.95 -3.12
C TYR A 81 -18.96 8.42 -3.20
N LEU A 82 -19.08 7.72 -2.07
CA LEU A 82 -19.10 6.25 -2.03
C LEU A 82 -20.23 5.65 -2.87
N LEU A 83 -21.39 6.32 -2.96
CA LEU A 83 -22.52 5.83 -3.75
C LEU A 83 -22.31 6.07 -5.25
N TRP A 84 -22.01 7.32 -5.62
CA TRP A 84 -21.99 7.76 -7.02
C TRP A 84 -20.70 7.39 -7.74
N THR A 85 -19.55 7.43 -7.06
CA THR A 85 -18.26 7.12 -7.69
C THR A 85 -17.90 5.64 -7.70
N ALA A 86 -18.59 4.79 -6.94
CA ALA A 86 -18.39 3.34 -6.99
C ALA A 86 -18.60 2.75 -8.40
N ILE A 87 -19.63 3.20 -9.13
CA ILE A 87 -19.90 2.73 -10.50
C ILE A 87 -18.81 3.20 -11.48
N PRO A 88 -18.48 4.51 -11.59
CA PRO A 88 -17.33 4.98 -12.37
C PRO A 88 -16.03 4.25 -12.03
N PHE A 89 -15.78 3.97 -10.76
CA PHE A 89 -14.59 3.27 -10.30
C PHE A 89 -14.51 1.85 -10.87
N ALA A 90 -15.61 1.09 -10.82
CA ALA A 90 -15.66 -0.24 -11.41
C ALA A 90 -15.51 -0.19 -12.95
N ILE A 91 -16.23 0.73 -13.62
CA ILE A 91 -16.19 0.86 -15.08
C ILE A 91 -14.78 1.24 -15.57
N ILE A 92 -14.16 2.23 -14.95
CA ILE A 92 -12.80 2.67 -15.34
C ILE A 92 -11.76 1.61 -14.97
N GLY A 93 -11.97 0.88 -13.87
CA GLY A 93 -11.18 -0.31 -13.54
C GLY A 93 -11.24 -1.36 -14.65
N ILE A 94 -12.43 -1.65 -15.17
CA ILE A 94 -12.62 -2.56 -16.31
C ILE A 94 -11.94 -2.02 -17.58
N LEU A 95 -12.09 -0.72 -17.88
CA LEU A 95 -11.43 -0.08 -19.02
C LEU A 95 -9.89 -0.13 -18.92
N THR A 96 -9.34 -0.08 -17.71
CA THR A 96 -7.89 -0.19 -17.50
C THR A 96 -7.34 -1.55 -17.93
N PHE A 97 -8.17 -2.60 -17.82
CA PHE A 97 -7.83 -3.97 -18.24
C PHE A 97 -8.47 -4.35 -19.60
N TYR A 98 -9.10 -3.40 -20.28
CA TYR A 98 -9.55 -3.59 -21.65
C TYR A 98 -8.39 -3.40 -22.62
N THR A 99 -8.26 -4.28 -23.60
CA THR A 99 -7.15 -4.27 -24.56
C THR A 99 -7.67 -3.95 -25.96
N PRO A 100 -7.87 -2.66 -26.29
CA PRO A 100 -8.26 -2.28 -27.65
C PRO A 100 -7.11 -2.58 -28.64
N ASP A 101 -7.47 -3.03 -29.85
CA ASP A 101 -6.51 -3.31 -30.92
C ASP A 101 -6.06 -2.02 -31.62
N PHE A 102 -5.30 -1.19 -30.90
CA PHE A 102 -4.65 0.00 -31.44
C PHE A 102 -3.20 -0.27 -31.86
N ASP A 103 -2.65 0.63 -32.68
CA ASP A 103 -1.22 0.71 -32.98
C ASP A 103 -0.39 0.97 -31.71
N GLU A 104 0.92 0.71 -31.72
CA GLU A 104 1.79 0.74 -30.53
C GLU A 104 1.71 2.07 -29.77
N LYS A 105 1.69 3.20 -30.49
CA LYS A 105 1.50 4.53 -29.88
C LYS A 105 0.10 4.70 -29.27
N GLY A 106 -0.93 4.17 -29.93
CA GLY A 106 -2.31 4.21 -29.47
C GLY A 106 -2.53 3.39 -28.19
N LYS A 107 -1.85 2.23 -28.07
CA LYS A 107 -1.85 1.43 -26.84
C LYS A 107 -1.26 2.21 -25.66
N ILE A 108 -0.12 2.87 -25.87
CA ILE A 108 0.51 3.69 -24.84
C ILE A 108 -0.42 4.81 -24.40
N ILE A 109 -0.97 5.59 -25.33
CA ILE A 109 -1.90 6.69 -25.00
C ILE A 109 -3.12 6.16 -24.25
N TYR A 110 -3.71 5.04 -24.70
CA TYR A 110 -4.84 4.43 -24.03
C TYR A 110 -4.52 4.03 -22.59
N ALA A 111 -3.42 3.33 -22.36
CA ALA A 111 -2.98 2.92 -21.02
C ALA A 111 -2.72 4.13 -20.10
N TYR A 112 -2.11 5.20 -20.63
CA TYR A 112 -1.91 6.44 -19.88
C TYR A 112 -3.23 7.08 -19.46
N VAL A 113 -4.20 7.17 -20.38
CA VAL A 113 -5.50 7.80 -20.12
C VAL A 113 -6.32 6.97 -19.13
N THR A 114 -6.48 5.66 -19.35
CA THR A 114 -7.30 4.81 -18.47
C THR A 114 -6.72 4.72 -17.07
N TYR A 115 -5.40 4.55 -16.94
CA TYR A 115 -4.76 4.47 -15.63
C TYR A 115 -4.77 5.82 -14.89
N SER A 116 -4.57 6.94 -15.59
CA SER A 116 -4.69 8.27 -14.97
C SER A 116 -6.11 8.53 -14.48
N LEU A 117 -7.12 8.21 -15.28
CA LEU A 117 -8.52 8.30 -14.89
C LEU A 117 -8.82 7.40 -13.69
N MET A 118 -8.29 6.19 -13.67
CA MET A 118 -8.46 5.25 -12.57
C MET A 118 -7.91 5.82 -11.26
N MET A 119 -6.71 6.40 -11.28
CA MET A 119 -6.11 7.05 -10.12
C MET A 119 -6.96 8.22 -9.63
N MET A 120 -7.44 9.08 -10.54
CA MET A 120 -8.31 10.19 -10.17
C MET A 120 -9.60 9.73 -9.48
N VAL A 121 -10.26 8.69 -9.99
CA VAL A 121 -11.48 8.15 -9.37
C VAL A 121 -11.18 7.43 -8.06
N TYR A 122 -10.04 6.74 -7.97
CA TYR A 122 -9.54 6.16 -6.73
C TYR A 122 -9.41 7.22 -5.63
N SER A 123 -8.87 8.40 -5.94
CA SER A 123 -8.77 9.51 -4.99
C SER A 123 -10.12 10.13 -4.64
N ILE A 124 -11.02 10.29 -5.62
CA ILE A 124 -12.39 10.80 -5.38
C ILE A 124 -13.16 9.91 -4.40
N ILE A 125 -12.88 8.62 -4.34
CA ILE A 125 -13.47 7.71 -3.34
C ILE A 125 -12.68 7.73 -2.04
N ASN A 126 -11.36 7.53 -2.09
CA ASN A 126 -10.56 7.27 -0.89
C ASN A 126 -10.34 8.49 -0.01
N VAL A 127 -10.21 9.69 -0.60
CA VAL A 127 -10.00 10.91 0.20
C VAL A 127 -11.25 11.20 1.06
N PRO A 128 -12.48 11.24 0.52
CA PRO A 128 -13.70 11.33 1.33
C PRO A 128 -13.88 10.18 2.33
N TYR A 129 -13.55 8.96 1.90
CA TYR A 129 -13.65 7.77 2.75
C TYR A 129 -12.74 7.86 3.98
N ALA A 130 -11.48 8.27 3.81
CA ALA A 130 -10.55 8.47 4.92
C ALA A 130 -11.04 9.58 5.88
N SER A 131 -11.61 10.66 5.34
CA SER A 131 -12.19 11.75 6.12
C SER A 131 -13.47 11.35 6.87
N LEU A 132 -14.17 10.31 6.42
CA LEU A 132 -15.39 9.80 7.08
C LEU A 132 -15.14 9.38 8.53
N LEU A 133 -13.95 8.87 8.86
CA LEU A 133 -13.56 8.51 10.23
C LEU A 133 -13.69 9.69 11.21
N GLY A 134 -13.37 10.90 10.74
CA GLY A 134 -13.44 12.12 11.54
C GLY A 134 -14.87 12.55 11.86
N VAL A 135 -15.83 12.27 10.96
CA VAL A 135 -17.23 12.69 11.12
C VAL A 135 -18.17 11.61 11.65
N MET A 136 -17.71 10.36 11.77
CA MET A 136 -18.50 9.27 12.36
C MET A 136 -18.52 9.28 13.88
N SER A 137 -17.41 9.65 14.54
CA SER A 137 -17.35 9.80 16.00
C SER A 137 -16.42 10.92 16.40
N SER A 138 -16.76 11.60 17.50
CA SER A 138 -15.93 12.59 18.17
C SER A 138 -15.02 11.95 19.24
N ASP A 139 -15.26 10.70 19.63
CA ASP A 139 -14.50 9.99 20.66
C ASP A 139 -13.25 9.33 20.07
N ARG A 140 -12.10 9.60 20.70
CA ARG A 140 -10.79 9.07 20.33
C ARG A 140 -10.75 7.54 20.40
N LYS A 141 -11.39 6.92 21.40
CA LYS A 141 -11.37 5.44 21.56
C LYS A 141 -12.16 4.74 20.45
N GLU A 142 -13.31 5.28 20.08
CA GLU A 142 -14.10 4.75 18.96
C GLU A 142 -13.41 4.96 17.61
N ARG A 143 -12.73 6.10 17.39
CA ARG A 143 -11.91 6.34 16.18
C ARG A 143 -10.76 5.35 16.04
N THR A 144 -10.04 5.07 17.13
CA THR A 144 -8.96 4.06 17.11
C THR A 144 -9.53 2.68 16.75
N THR A 145 -10.66 2.31 17.36
CA THR A 145 -11.32 1.02 17.07
C THR A 145 -11.76 0.94 15.61
N LEU A 146 -12.37 1.99 15.06
CA LEU A 146 -12.73 2.06 13.64
C LEU A 146 -11.51 1.92 12.72
N SER A 147 -10.39 2.55 13.07
CA SER A 147 -9.15 2.46 12.30
C SER A 147 -8.58 1.04 12.31
N SER A 148 -8.67 0.32 13.43
CA SER A 148 -8.25 -1.08 13.52
C SER A 148 -9.13 -1.98 12.66
N TYR A 149 -10.46 -1.83 12.73
CA TYR A 149 -11.39 -2.57 11.87
C TYR A 149 -11.09 -2.28 10.40
N ARG A 150 -10.92 -1.01 10.03
CA ARG A 150 -10.52 -0.57 8.69
C ARG A 150 -9.31 -1.35 8.19
N MET A 151 -8.23 -1.39 8.97
CA MET A 151 -6.98 -2.02 8.58
C MET A 151 -7.09 -3.54 8.44
N VAL A 152 -7.88 -4.22 9.29
CA VAL A 152 -8.15 -5.66 9.15
C VAL A 152 -8.89 -5.96 7.85
N PHE A 153 -9.91 -5.17 7.52
CA PHE A 153 -10.65 -5.31 6.27
C PHE A 153 -9.81 -4.95 5.04
N ALA A 154 -8.90 -3.97 5.14
CA ALA A 154 -7.94 -3.62 4.08
C ALA A 154 -7.01 -4.78 3.73
N PHE A 155 -6.41 -5.40 4.75
CA PHE A 155 -5.54 -6.57 4.56
C PHE A 155 -6.34 -7.79 4.10
N GLY A 156 -7.54 -8.01 4.65
CA GLY A 156 -8.44 -9.08 4.22
C GLY A 156 -8.85 -8.94 2.76
N GLY A 157 -9.22 -7.73 2.33
CA GLY A 157 -9.53 -7.42 0.93
C GLY A 157 -8.33 -7.62 0.02
N SER A 158 -7.14 -7.17 0.44
CA SER A 158 -5.89 -7.40 -0.30
C SER A 158 -5.60 -8.89 -0.46
N LEU A 159 -5.78 -9.68 0.60
CA LEU A 159 -5.55 -11.13 0.58
C LEU A 159 -6.58 -11.84 -0.32
N LEU A 160 -7.86 -11.47 -0.23
CA LEU A 160 -8.91 -11.99 -1.11
C LEU A 160 -8.61 -11.69 -2.58
N ALA A 161 -8.15 -10.48 -2.90
CA ALA A 161 -7.80 -10.10 -4.26
C ALA A 161 -6.67 -10.98 -4.81
N LEU A 162 -5.60 -11.17 -4.04
CA LEU A 162 -4.48 -12.02 -4.47
C LEU A 162 -4.84 -13.48 -4.57
N TRP A 163 -5.72 -13.95 -3.69
CA TRP A 163 -6.14 -15.34 -3.68
C TRP A 163 -7.08 -15.67 -4.85
N LEU A 164 -7.97 -14.75 -5.23
CA LEU A 164 -8.98 -15.00 -6.26
C LEU A 164 -8.55 -14.62 -7.68
N ILE A 165 -7.58 -13.72 -7.87
CA ILE A 165 -7.30 -13.16 -9.19
C ILE A 165 -6.80 -14.18 -10.22
N GLU A 166 -5.76 -14.96 -9.92
CA GLU A 166 -5.27 -15.95 -10.89
C GLU A 166 -6.27 -17.10 -11.13
N PRO A 167 -6.92 -17.68 -10.09
CA PRO A 167 -7.94 -18.70 -10.32
C PRO A 167 -9.07 -18.23 -11.23
N LEU A 168 -9.54 -16.99 -11.06
CA LEU A 168 -10.58 -16.41 -11.92
C LEU A 168 -10.05 -16.17 -13.35
N VAL A 169 -8.83 -15.64 -13.51
CA VAL A 169 -8.24 -15.42 -14.84
C VAL A 169 -8.07 -16.75 -15.59
N ASN A 170 -7.63 -17.80 -14.90
CA ASN A 170 -7.51 -19.14 -15.47
C ASN A 170 -8.86 -19.78 -15.79
N HIS A 171 -9.88 -19.58 -14.95
CA HIS A 171 -11.23 -20.09 -15.20
C HIS A 171 -11.87 -19.43 -16.44
N PHE A 172 -11.76 -18.11 -16.57
CA PHE A 172 -12.37 -17.38 -17.71
C PHE A 172 -11.52 -17.39 -18.99
N GLY A 173 -10.19 -17.42 -18.86
CA GLY A 173 -9.28 -17.23 -19.99
C GLY A 173 -8.36 -18.40 -20.29
N GLY A 174 -8.36 -19.45 -19.46
CA GLY A 174 -7.49 -20.63 -19.59
C GLY A 174 -6.00 -20.38 -19.30
N SER A 175 -5.53 -19.13 -19.35
CA SER A 175 -4.14 -18.75 -19.08
C SER A 175 -4.03 -17.30 -18.59
N LEU A 176 -2.95 -17.03 -17.85
CA LEU A 176 -2.60 -15.68 -17.37
C LEU A 176 -2.28 -14.66 -18.48
N ASN A 177 -2.06 -15.11 -19.71
CA ASN A 177 -1.84 -14.22 -20.85
C ASN A 177 -3.15 -13.86 -21.59
N SER A 178 -4.28 -14.43 -21.17
CA SER A 178 -5.56 -14.26 -21.86
C SER A 178 -6.18 -12.89 -21.58
N LYS A 179 -6.31 -12.06 -22.62
CA LYS A 179 -6.98 -10.75 -22.58
C LYS A 179 -8.40 -10.84 -22.01
N THR A 180 -9.16 -11.86 -22.42
CA THR A 180 -10.54 -12.07 -21.98
C THR A 180 -10.61 -12.52 -20.52
N GLY A 181 -9.66 -13.36 -20.07
CA GLY A 181 -9.57 -13.81 -18.68
C GLY A 181 -9.38 -12.66 -17.70
N TRP A 182 -8.49 -11.73 -18.02
CA TRP A 182 -8.30 -10.51 -17.22
C TRP A 182 -9.53 -9.63 -17.20
N LEU A 183 -10.17 -9.42 -18.35
CA LEU A 183 -11.36 -8.56 -18.44
C LEU A 183 -12.52 -9.09 -17.58
N TYR A 184 -12.88 -10.37 -17.72
CA TYR A 184 -13.97 -10.96 -16.93
C TYR A 184 -13.66 -11.00 -15.44
N THR A 185 -12.42 -11.28 -15.08
CA THR A 185 -11.98 -11.25 -13.67
C THR A 185 -12.14 -9.86 -13.06
N ILE A 186 -11.73 -8.81 -13.77
CA ILE A 186 -11.86 -7.42 -13.28
C ILE A 186 -13.32 -6.98 -13.25
N ILE A 187 -14.19 -7.50 -14.13
CA ILE A 187 -15.64 -7.29 -14.02
C ILE A 187 -16.18 -7.87 -12.71
N VAL A 188 -15.78 -9.09 -12.35
CA VAL A 188 -16.17 -9.72 -11.08
C VAL A 188 -15.70 -8.87 -9.88
N PHE A 189 -14.43 -8.44 -9.88
CA PHE A 189 -13.91 -7.54 -8.84
C PHE A 189 -14.62 -6.18 -8.81
N GLY A 190 -14.93 -5.60 -9.97
CA GLY A 190 -15.71 -4.36 -10.10
C GLY A 190 -17.10 -4.49 -9.47
N MET A 191 -17.79 -5.61 -9.68
CA MET A 191 -19.07 -5.88 -9.04
C MET A 191 -18.94 -6.03 -7.52
N ILE A 192 -17.98 -6.82 -7.04
CA ILE A 192 -17.74 -7.03 -5.61
C ILE A 192 -17.42 -5.71 -4.90
N THR A 193 -16.53 -4.90 -5.47
CA THR A 193 -16.14 -3.61 -4.90
C THR A 193 -17.27 -2.59 -4.92
N THR A 194 -18.10 -2.57 -5.97
CA THR A 194 -19.31 -1.74 -6.01
C THR A 194 -20.28 -2.11 -4.88
N ILE A 195 -20.52 -3.41 -4.67
CA ILE A 195 -21.36 -3.91 -3.58
C ILE A 195 -20.77 -3.52 -2.22
N PHE A 196 -19.45 -3.61 -2.05
CA PHE A 196 -18.77 -3.23 -0.80
C PHE A 196 -18.83 -1.72 -0.54
N PHE A 197 -18.67 -0.87 -1.56
CA PHE A 197 -18.82 0.57 -1.42
C PHE A 197 -20.26 0.99 -1.12
N TRP A 198 -21.25 0.36 -1.76
CA TRP A 198 -22.65 0.55 -1.41
C TRP A 198 -22.97 0.05 0.01
N GLY A 199 -22.42 -1.10 0.40
CA GLY A 199 -22.47 -1.60 1.77
C GLY A 199 -21.94 -0.57 2.76
N CYS A 200 -20.77 0.01 2.49
CA CYS A 200 -20.20 1.09 3.28
C CYS A 200 -21.13 2.30 3.34
N PHE A 201 -21.71 2.72 2.21
CA PHE A 201 -22.67 3.83 2.18
C PHE A 201 -23.89 3.56 3.07
N PHE A 202 -24.56 2.42 2.93
CA PHE A 202 -25.79 2.11 3.67
C PHE A 202 -25.55 1.84 5.15
N LEU A 203 -24.40 1.26 5.50
CA LEU A 203 -24.07 0.88 6.87
C LEU A 203 -23.46 2.00 7.69
N THR A 204 -22.91 3.06 7.08
CA THR A 204 -22.29 4.20 7.79
C THR A 204 -23.26 5.37 7.95
N LYS A 205 -23.08 6.16 9.00
CA LYS A 205 -23.82 7.42 9.23
C LYS A 205 -22.87 8.52 9.67
N GLU A 206 -22.99 9.69 9.06
CA GLU A 206 -22.28 10.89 9.49
C GLU A 206 -23.02 11.49 10.69
N ARG A 207 -22.32 11.73 11.80
CA ARG A 207 -22.92 12.19 13.07
C ARG A 207 -22.31 13.49 13.59
N VAL A 208 -21.07 13.76 13.24
CA VAL A 208 -20.30 14.91 13.76
C VAL A 208 -20.12 15.92 12.65
N VAL A 209 -20.76 17.08 12.81
CA VAL A 209 -20.43 18.27 12.02
C VAL A 209 -19.14 18.85 12.61
N PRO A 210 -18.06 19.00 11.83
CA PRO A 210 -16.81 19.53 12.35
C PRO A 210 -17.02 20.95 12.87
N ILE A 211 -16.64 21.18 14.13
CA ILE A 211 -16.57 22.50 14.76
C ILE A 211 -15.13 22.97 14.62
N SER A 212 -14.92 24.00 13.80
CA SER A 212 -13.89 25.05 13.91
C SER A 212 -13.14 25.33 12.61
N ASP A 213 -13.22 26.62 12.23
CA ASP A 213 -12.48 27.36 11.22
C ASP A 213 -11.17 27.96 11.81
N GLU A 214 -10.41 27.21 12.61
CA GLU A 214 -9.07 27.68 12.96
C GLU A 214 -8.13 27.42 11.79
N LYS A 215 -7.74 28.49 11.10
CA LYS A 215 -6.68 28.46 10.09
C LYS A 215 -5.34 28.24 10.81
N PRO A 216 -4.71 27.05 10.72
CA PRO A 216 -3.34 26.92 11.16
C PRO A 216 -2.45 27.81 10.27
N ASN A 217 -1.46 28.44 10.87
CA ASN A 217 -0.51 29.28 10.14
C ASN A 217 0.49 28.38 9.40
N LEU A 218 0.03 27.80 8.28
CA LEU A 218 0.72 26.77 7.47
C LEU A 218 2.20 27.04 7.21
N LYS A 219 2.60 28.30 7.07
CA LYS A 219 3.98 28.69 6.80
C LYS A 219 4.91 28.40 7.99
N GLU A 220 4.42 28.62 9.21
CA GLU A 220 5.18 28.37 10.44
C GLU A 220 5.27 26.87 10.70
N ASP A 221 4.14 26.15 10.59
CA ASP A 221 4.11 24.70 10.76
C ASP A 221 5.02 23.98 9.74
N LEU A 222 5.07 24.46 8.49
CA LEU A 222 5.94 23.89 7.45
C LEU A 222 7.43 24.17 7.74
N SER A 223 7.76 25.37 8.20
CA SER A 223 9.13 25.68 8.66
C SER A 223 9.54 24.75 9.81
N ASP A 224 8.62 24.49 10.73
CA ASP A 224 8.85 23.67 11.91
C ASP A 224 9.03 22.20 11.56
N LEU A 225 8.26 21.68 10.60
CA LEU A 225 8.45 20.36 10.00
C LEU A 225 9.82 20.23 9.32
N LEU A 226 10.19 21.19 8.48
CA LEU A 226 11.44 21.14 7.73
C LEU A 226 12.68 21.17 8.63
N LYS A 227 12.59 21.79 9.82
CA LYS A 227 13.64 21.80 10.84
C LYS A 227 13.68 20.54 11.70
N ASN A 228 12.67 19.67 11.62
CA ASN A 228 12.56 18.46 12.43
C ASN A 228 13.47 17.34 11.87
N ARG A 229 14.70 17.25 12.40
CA ARG A 229 15.70 16.23 11.98
C ARG A 229 15.19 14.78 12.11
N PRO A 230 14.56 14.35 13.23
CA PRO A 230 13.94 13.03 13.34
C PRO A 230 12.96 12.71 12.19
N TRP A 231 12.15 13.68 11.77
CA TRP A 231 11.19 13.48 10.69
C TRP A 231 11.86 13.17 9.35
N TRP A 232 12.91 13.90 8.98
CA TRP A 232 13.68 13.64 7.74
C TRP A 232 14.35 12.27 7.74
N ILE A 233 14.84 11.83 8.90
CA ILE A 233 15.45 10.51 9.06
C ILE A 233 14.40 9.41 8.87
N LEU A 234 13.23 9.57 9.49
CA LEU A 234 12.10 8.64 9.32
C LEU A 234 11.56 8.64 7.88
N LEU A 235 11.59 9.78 7.20
CA LEU A 235 11.24 9.87 5.78
C LEU A 235 12.19 9.01 4.94
N GLY A 236 13.51 9.15 5.12
CA GLY A 236 14.50 8.35 4.40
C GLY A 236 14.36 6.84 4.67
N ALA A 237 14.18 6.47 5.95
CA ALA A 237 13.96 5.10 6.36
C ALA A 237 12.64 4.53 5.78
N GLY A 238 11.55 5.30 5.84
CA GLY A 238 10.26 4.91 5.30
C GLY A 238 10.29 4.71 3.79
N ILE A 239 10.93 5.61 3.04
CA ILE A 239 11.09 5.44 1.59
C ILE A 239 11.90 4.19 1.27
N GLY A 240 13.03 3.95 1.95
CA GLY A 240 13.83 2.73 1.75
C GLY A 240 13.03 1.46 2.03
N ALA A 241 12.25 1.44 3.12
CA ALA A 241 11.36 0.35 3.50
C ALA A 241 10.28 0.05 2.45
N LEU A 242 9.70 1.11 1.88
CA LEU A 242 8.64 0.98 0.89
C LEU A 242 9.18 0.59 -0.48
N VAL A 243 10.35 1.10 -0.86
CA VAL A 243 11.06 0.68 -2.07
C VAL A 243 11.43 -0.80 -1.99
N PHE A 244 11.93 -1.26 -0.83
CA PHE A 244 12.18 -2.68 -0.56
C PHE A 244 10.94 -3.54 -0.85
N ASN A 245 9.78 -3.14 -0.33
CA ASN A 245 8.54 -3.89 -0.52
C ASN A 245 8.03 -3.82 -1.97
N SER A 246 8.07 -2.63 -2.58
CA SER A 246 7.58 -2.38 -3.94
C SER A 246 8.34 -3.17 -4.99
N ILE A 247 9.67 -3.17 -4.94
CA ILE A 247 10.51 -3.88 -5.92
C ILE A 247 10.22 -5.39 -5.85
N ARG A 248 10.08 -5.91 -4.62
CA ARG A 248 9.80 -7.33 -4.41
C ARG A 248 8.41 -7.72 -4.89
N ASP A 249 7.39 -6.94 -4.51
CA ASP A 249 6.00 -7.15 -4.93
C ASP A 249 5.87 -7.10 -6.47
N GLY A 250 6.54 -6.15 -7.11
CA GLY A 250 6.52 -5.98 -8.56
C GLY A 250 7.34 -7.02 -9.33
N ALA A 251 8.44 -7.54 -8.76
CA ALA A 251 9.29 -8.55 -9.39
C ALA A 251 8.80 -9.99 -9.18
N ALA A 252 8.00 -10.25 -8.14
CA ALA A 252 7.56 -11.59 -7.77
C ALA A 252 6.85 -12.31 -8.92
N VAL A 253 5.96 -11.62 -9.63
CA VAL A 253 5.22 -12.20 -10.78
C VAL A 253 6.17 -12.62 -11.90
N TYR A 254 7.17 -11.78 -12.21
CA TYR A 254 8.15 -12.08 -13.26
C TYR A 254 9.10 -13.21 -12.87
N TYR A 255 9.55 -13.26 -11.61
CA TYR A 255 10.44 -14.31 -11.13
C TYR A 255 9.83 -15.70 -11.25
N PHE A 256 8.59 -15.87 -10.80
CA PHE A 256 7.95 -17.18 -10.90
C PHE A 256 7.59 -17.57 -12.33
N LYS A 257 7.19 -16.62 -13.18
CA LYS A 257 6.89 -16.91 -14.60
C LYS A 257 8.11 -17.25 -15.44
N TYR A 258 9.24 -16.54 -15.24
CA TYR A 258 10.38 -16.60 -16.17
C TYR A 258 11.64 -17.26 -15.60
N PHE A 259 11.79 -17.33 -14.28
CA PHE A 259 13.00 -17.88 -13.64
C PHE A 259 12.76 -19.26 -13.04
N VAL A 260 11.67 -19.44 -12.30
CA VAL A 260 11.37 -20.65 -11.53
C VAL A 260 10.78 -21.77 -12.40
N SER A 261 10.21 -21.45 -13.58
CA SER A 261 9.75 -22.39 -14.63
C SER A 261 9.28 -23.77 -14.13
N SER A 262 8.45 -23.82 -13.08
CA SER A 262 8.05 -25.09 -12.48
C SER A 262 6.53 -25.33 -12.52
N THR A 263 6.25 -26.48 -13.12
CA THR A 263 5.01 -27.20 -13.43
C THR A 263 4.21 -27.64 -12.19
N VAL A 264 4.33 -26.95 -11.06
CA VAL A 264 3.64 -27.30 -9.81
C VAL A 264 2.45 -26.36 -9.65
N SER A 265 1.29 -26.78 -10.13
CA SER A 265 0.03 -26.08 -9.87
C SER A 265 -0.57 -26.59 -8.57
N TYR A 266 -0.73 -25.71 -7.58
CA TYR A 266 -1.42 -26.06 -6.34
C TYR A 266 -2.92 -26.04 -6.61
N SER A 267 -3.54 -27.23 -6.62
CA SER A 267 -4.97 -27.35 -6.87
C SER A 267 -5.72 -27.37 -5.54
N PHE A 268 -6.66 -26.46 -5.37
CA PHE A 268 -7.56 -26.45 -4.21
C PHE A 268 -9.00 -26.55 -4.70
N ASN A 269 -9.80 -27.38 -4.04
CA ASN A 269 -11.23 -27.47 -4.32
C ASN A 269 -11.96 -26.38 -3.53
N VAL A 270 -12.61 -25.44 -4.23
CA VAL A 270 -13.44 -24.41 -3.62
C VAL A 270 -14.79 -24.44 -4.34
N PHE A 271 -15.90 -24.54 -3.60
CA PHE A 271 -17.25 -24.66 -4.18
C PHE A 271 -17.45 -25.84 -5.16
N GLY A 272 -16.69 -26.93 -5.03
CA GLY A 272 -16.82 -28.10 -5.91
C GLY A 272 -16.00 -28.04 -7.20
N GLU A 273 -15.37 -26.90 -7.51
CA GLU A 273 -14.45 -26.77 -8.65
C GLU A 273 -12.97 -26.78 -8.21
N ASN A 274 -12.14 -27.41 -9.02
CA ASN A 274 -10.69 -27.46 -8.79
C ASN A 274 -10.05 -26.16 -9.32
N PHE A 275 -9.73 -25.25 -8.41
CA PHE A 275 -8.98 -24.04 -8.72
C PHE A 275 -7.49 -24.33 -8.66
N ALA A 276 -6.81 -24.19 -9.79
CA ALA A 276 -5.35 -24.24 -9.87
C ALA A 276 -4.76 -22.87 -9.59
N MET A 277 -3.94 -22.78 -8.54
CA MET A 277 -3.22 -21.58 -8.13
C MET A 277 -1.74 -21.76 -8.49
N THR A 278 -1.14 -20.77 -9.15
CA THR A 278 0.29 -20.88 -9.48
C THR A 278 1.16 -20.66 -8.23
N PRO A 279 2.41 -21.13 -8.23
CA PRO A 279 3.37 -20.84 -7.17
C PRO A 279 3.53 -19.34 -6.92
N THR A 280 3.33 -18.49 -7.94
CA THR A 280 3.35 -17.03 -7.83
C THR A 280 2.29 -16.53 -6.86
N SER A 281 1.02 -16.87 -7.09
CA SER A 281 -0.06 -16.46 -6.20
C SER A 281 0.09 -17.03 -4.82
N PHE A 282 0.57 -18.28 -4.69
CA PHE A 282 0.80 -18.88 -3.37
C PHE A 282 1.88 -18.12 -2.61
N TYR A 283 2.98 -17.74 -3.27
CA TYR A 283 4.04 -16.89 -2.71
C TYR A 283 3.53 -15.51 -2.27
N LEU A 284 2.67 -14.88 -3.08
CA LEU A 284 2.08 -13.57 -2.78
C LEU A 284 1.10 -13.65 -1.60
N VAL A 285 0.22 -14.66 -1.57
CA VAL A 285 -0.73 -14.88 -0.47
C VAL A 285 -0.01 -15.23 0.82
N LEU A 286 0.99 -16.12 0.78
CA LEU A 286 1.84 -16.43 1.93
C LEU A 286 2.57 -15.18 2.44
N GLY A 287 3.12 -14.37 1.53
CA GLY A 287 3.78 -13.11 1.88
C GLY A 287 2.83 -12.13 2.58
N GLN A 288 1.60 -11.98 2.09
CA GLN A 288 0.61 -11.12 2.73
C GLN A 288 0.15 -11.65 4.09
N ALA A 289 -0.08 -12.96 4.22
CA ALA A 289 -0.42 -13.57 5.50
C ALA A 289 0.71 -13.40 6.53
N ALA A 290 1.96 -13.61 6.10
CA ALA A 290 3.15 -13.40 6.91
C ALA A 290 3.33 -11.93 7.33
N ASN A 291 3.01 -10.96 6.46
CA ASN A 291 3.01 -9.54 6.83
C ASN A 291 2.02 -9.25 7.97
N ILE A 292 0.83 -9.84 7.96
CA ILE A 292 -0.16 -9.68 9.04
C ILE A 292 0.42 -10.20 10.36
N ILE A 293 1.08 -11.36 10.34
CA ILE A 293 1.76 -11.92 11.52
C ILE A 293 2.86 -10.97 12.01
N GLY A 294 3.65 -10.39 11.10
CA GLY A 294 4.65 -9.37 11.43
C GLY A 294 4.06 -8.15 12.11
N VAL A 295 2.94 -7.62 11.61
CA VAL A 295 2.24 -6.48 12.25
C VAL A 295 1.81 -6.82 13.68
N ILE A 296 1.28 -8.02 13.91
CA ILE A 296 0.86 -8.47 15.25
C ILE A 296 2.07 -8.64 16.18
N ALA A 297 3.18 -9.16 15.66
CA ALA A 297 4.42 -9.37 16.41
C ALA A 297 5.18 -8.06 16.69
N ALA A 298 4.94 -6.99 15.92
CA ALA A 298 5.65 -5.72 16.05
C ALA A 298 5.51 -5.11 17.46
N THR A 299 4.28 -5.05 17.99
CA THR A 299 3.98 -4.43 19.28
C THR A 299 4.67 -5.11 20.47
N PRO A 300 4.57 -6.44 20.68
CA PRO A 300 5.22 -7.09 21.81
C PRO A 300 6.76 -7.05 21.72
N ILE A 301 7.32 -7.05 20.51
CA ILE A 301 8.78 -6.94 20.33
C ILE A 301 9.23 -5.50 20.62
N ALA A 302 8.54 -4.49 20.08
CA ALA A 302 8.83 -3.08 20.32
C ALA A 302 8.81 -2.72 21.80
N ASN A 303 7.87 -3.25 22.56
CA ASN A 303 7.78 -3.01 24.00
C ASN A 303 8.94 -3.63 24.80
N LYS A 304 9.64 -4.64 24.26
CA LYS A 304 10.76 -5.32 24.95
C LYS A 304 12.12 -4.74 24.61
N ILE A 305 12.36 -4.43 23.33
CA ILE A 305 13.70 -4.01 22.85
C ILE A 305 13.73 -2.54 22.40
N GLY A 306 12.59 -1.84 22.40
CA GLY A 306 12.43 -0.48 21.92
C GLY A 306 12.09 -0.41 20.43
N LYS A 307 11.39 0.66 20.02
CA LYS A 307 10.88 0.82 18.64
C LYS A 307 12.03 0.92 17.62
N LYS A 308 13.05 1.71 17.94
CA LYS A 308 14.24 1.90 17.09
C LYS A 308 14.98 0.58 16.83
N ASN A 309 15.23 -0.20 17.87
CA ASN A 309 15.96 -1.46 17.75
C ASN A 309 15.12 -2.54 17.05
N THR A 310 13.80 -2.55 17.26
CA THR A 310 12.90 -3.44 16.53
C THR A 310 12.90 -3.15 15.05
N PHE A 311 12.81 -1.87 14.67
CA PHE A 311 12.90 -1.48 13.27
C PHE A 311 14.25 -1.88 12.69
N PHE A 312 15.35 -1.53 13.37
CA PHE A 312 16.71 -1.85 12.94
C PHE A 312 16.89 -3.37 12.74
N GLY A 313 16.49 -4.17 13.73
CA GLY A 313 16.62 -5.62 13.70
C GLY A 313 15.78 -6.25 12.59
N ALA A 314 14.53 -5.80 12.41
CA ALA A 314 13.66 -6.29 11.34
C ALA A 314 14.23 -5.98 9.95
N MET A 315 14.72 -4.76 9.72
CA MET A 315 15.28 -4.40 8.42
C MET A 315 16.65 -5.03 8.15
N ALA A 316 17.51 -5.11 9.16
CA ALA A 316 18.80 -5.78 9.03
C ALA A 316 18.59 -7.28 8.73
N LEU A 317 17.68 -7.94 9.44
CA LEU A 317 17.33 -9.33 9.18
C LEU A 317 16.71 -9.50 7.78
N ALA A 318 15.80 -8.61 7.37
CA ALA A 318 15.24 -8.62 6.02
C ALA A 318 16.32 -8.46 4.93
N ALA A 319 17.31 -7.57 5.14
CA ALA A 319 18.43 -7.38 4.22
C ALA A 319 19.30 -8.64 4.14
N ILE A 320 19.69 -9.22 5.27
CA ILE A 320 20.50 -10.44 5.34
C ILE A 320 19.78 -11.60 4.64
N LEU A 321 18.52 -11.83 4.99
CA LEU A 321 17.69 -12.88 4.38
C LEU A 321 17.52 -12.66 2.86
N SER A 322 17.42 -11.40 2.42
CA SER A 322 17.31 -11.08 0.99
C SER A 322 18.63 -11.29 0.25
N VAL A 323 19.79 -11.10 0.89
CA VAL A 323 21.09 -11.48 0.31
C VAL A 323 21.20 -13.01 0.21
N PHE A 324 20.81 -13.74 1.25
CA PHE A 324 20.79 -15.21 1.20
C PHE A 324 19.82 -15.76 0.16
N PHE A 325 18.72 -15.06 -0.12
CA PHE A 325 17.78 -15.42 -1.18
C PHE A 325 18.43 -15.51 -2.57
N TYR A 326 19.51 -14.77 -2.83
CA TYR A 326 20.24 -14.84 -4.09
C TYR A 326 20.86 -16.23 -4.34
N PHE A 327 21.22 -16.97 -3.29
CA PHE A 327 21.85 -18.29 -3.42
C PHE A 327 20.84 -19.44 -3.64
N LEU A 328 19.54 -19.16 -3.59
CA LEU A 328 18.50 -20.17 -3.78
C LEU A 328 18.40 -20.57 -5.26
N GLY A 329 18.42 -21.88 -5.52
CA GLY A 329 18.28 -22.44 -6.85
C GLY A 329 16.84 -22.42 -7.37
N LYS A 330 16.68 -22.64 -8.68
CA LYS A 330 15.38 -22.68 -9.36
C LYS A 330 14.47 -23.82 -8.89
N GLU A 331 15.05 -24.87 -8.31
CA GLU A 331 14.35 -26.09 -7.87
C GLU A 331 13.93 -26.04 -6.40
N ASP A 332 14.45 -25.09 -5.60
CA ASP A 332 14.23 -25.00 -4.16
C ASP A 332 12.95 -24.22 -3.80
N VAL A 333 11.82 -24.56 -4.45
CA VAL A 333 10.55 -23.83 -4.30
C VAL A 333 10.10 -23.75 -2.83
N LEU A 334 10.27 -24.82 -2.06
CA LEU A 334 9.92 -24.82 -0.63
C LEU A 334 10.77 -23.83 0.17
N LEU A 335 12.08 -23.76 -0.12
CA LEU A 335 13.00 -22.86 0.55
C LEU A 335 12.69 -21.40 0.19
N ILE A 336 12.37 -21.13 -1.08
CA ILE A 336 11.88 -19.82 -1.55
C ILE A 336 10.62 -19.38 -0.76
N MET A 337 9.68 -20.29 -0.50
CA MET A 337 8.48 -20.00 0.29
C MET A 337 8.79 -19.73 1.76
N VAL A 338 9.72 -20.48 2.37
CA VAL A 338 10.15 -20.24 3.77
C VAL A 338 10.80 -18.87 3.89
N PHE A 339 11.72 -18.52 2.99
CA PHE A 339 12.35 -17.20 2.97
C PHE A 339 11.32 -16.09 2.72
N GLN A 340 10.30 -16.35 1.91
CA GLN A 340 9.20 -15.41 1.72
C GLN A 340 8.48 -15.10 3.03
N VAL A 341 8.15 -16.12 3.81
CA VAL A 341 7.49 -15.95 5.12
C VAL A 341 8.39 -15.17 6.07
N LEU A 342 9.65 -15.57 6.22
CA LEU A 342 10.58 -14.91 7.15
C LEU A 342 10.78 -13.44 6.81
N ILE A 343 11.00 -13.12 5.54
CA ILE A 343 11.24 -11.74 5.13
C ILE A 343 9.95 -10.91 5.19
N SER A 344 8.79 -11.50 4.88
CA SER A 344 7.50 -10.82 4.97
C SER A 344 7.09 -10.53 6.41
N ILE A 345 7.43 -11.39 7.38
CA ILE A 345 7.25 -11.09 8.81
C ILE A 345 8.08 -9.86 9.18
N CYS A 346 9.36 -9.83 8.75
CA CYS A 346 10.23 -8.69 9.00
C CYS A 346 9.65 -7.40 8.40
N ALA A 347 9.22 -7.45 7.13
CA ALA A 347 8.59 -6.35 6.41
C ALA A 347 7.31 -5.85 7.10
N GLY A 348 6.47 -6.78 7.57
CA GLY A 348 5.22 -6.48 8.25
C GLY A 348 5.40 -5.72 9.56
N CYS A 349 6.49 -6.01 10.31
CA CYS A 349 6.79 -5.31 11.55
C CYS A 349 7.01 -3.80 11.37
N ILE A 350 7.49 -3.37 10.20
CA ILE A 350 7.93 -2.00 9.96
C ILE A 350 6.77 -1.01 9.86
N PHE A 351 5.68 -1.37 9.18
CA PHE A 351 4.55 -0.47 8.97
C PHE A 351 4.00 0.17 10.26
N PRO A 352 3.62 -0.60 11.31
CA PRO A 352 3.12 0.00 12.55
C PRO A 352 4.19 0.79 13.31
N LEU A 353 5.46 0.36 13.25
CA LEU A 353 6.58 1.05 13.90
C LEU A 353 6.82 2.43 13.29
N ILE A 354 6.80 2.54 11.95
CA ILE A 354 6.92 3.81 11.24
C ILE A 354 5.88 4.82 11.75
N TRP A 355 4.61 4.42 11.82
CA TRP A 355 3.54 5.29 12.30
C TRP A 355 3.73 5.72 13.75
N SER A 356 4.17 4.80 14.62
CA SER A 356 4.46 5.12 16.01
C SER A 356 5.65 6.09 16.14
N MET A 357 6.73 5.85 15.40
CA MET A 357 7.91 6.73 15.42
C MET A 357 7.62 8.12 14.84
N TYR A 358 6.68 8.24 13.88
CA TYR A 358 6.20 9.55 13.43
C TYR A 358 5.42 10.30 14.52
N ALA A 359 4.67 9.60 15.37
CA ALA A 359 4.03 10.20 16.53
C ALA A 359 5.09 10.72 17.53
N ASP A 360 6.12 9.90 17.79
CA ASP A 360 7.24 10.26 18.66
C ASP A 360 7.99 11.50 18.13
N SER A 361 8.15 11.60 16.80
CA SER A 361 8.72 12.78 16.14
C SER A 361 7.84 14.03 16.26
N ALA A 362 6.52 13.85 16.41
CA ALA A 362 5.60 14.96 16.64
C ALA A 362 5.68 15.47 18.07
N ASP A 363 5.78 14.57 19.05
CA ASP A 363 5.99 14.93 20.46
C ASP A 363 7.36 15.60 20.65
N TYR A 364 8.41 15.17 19.93
CA TYR A 364 9.70 15.87 19.89
C TYR A 364 9.61 17.29 19.32
N SER A 365 8.76 17.51 18.30
CA SER A 365 8.51 18.84 17.74
C SER A 365 7.80 19.73 18.75
N GLU A 366 6.77 19.20 19.43
CA GLU A 366 6.03 19.90 20.48
C GLU A 366 6.96 20.32 21.63
N TRP A 367 7.84 19.42 22.07
CA TRP A 367 8.82 19.70 23.13
C TRP A 367 9.80 20.82 22.77
N LYS A 368 10.32 20.83 21.53
CA LYS A 368 11.34 21.79 21.12
C LYS A 368 10.78 23.15 20.69
N GLN A 369 9.59 23.18 20.11
CA GLN A 369 9.00 24.38 19.51
C GLN A 369 7.82 24.93 20.33
N GLY A 370 7.34 24.20 21.35
CA GLY A 370 6.21 24.59 22.18
C GLY A 370 4.86 24.60 21.44
N ARG A 371 4.83 24.13 20.19
CA ARG A 371 3.64 24.13 19.32
C ARG A 371 3.39 22.73 18.79
N ARG A 372 2.12 22.30 18.84
CA ARG A 372 1.72 20.95 18.44
C ARG A 372 1.31 20.90 16.98
N ALA A 373 2.27 20.73 16.07
CA ALA A 373 2.03 20.54 14.63
C ALA A 373 1.76 19.07 14.25
N THR A 374 1.03 18.31 15.09
CA THR A 374 0.78 16.87 14.89
C THR A 374 0.13 16.58 13.55
N GLY A 375 -0.89 17.36 13.16
CA GLY A 375 -1.61 17.18 11.89
C GLY A 375 -0.71 17.30 10.65
N LEU A 376 0.22 18.26 10.65
CA LEU A 376 1.15 18.44 9.53
C LEU A 376 2.18 17.31 9.46
N ILE A 377 2.72 16.89 10.60
CA ILE A 377 3.70 15.79 10.67
C ILE A 377 3.07 14.49 10.13
N PHE A 378 1.87 14.13 10.59
CA PHE A 378 1.17 12.95 10.08
C PHE A 378 0.81 13.05 8.59
N SER A 379 0.43 14.23 8.10
CA SER A 379 0.12 14.45 6.68
C SER A 379 1.38 14.33 5.81
N ALA A 380 2.49 14.94 6.23
CA ALA A 380 3.76 14.85 5.54
C ALA A 380 4.32 13.42 5.55
N SER A 381 4.10 12.67 6.63
CA SER A 381 4.44 11.25 6.72
C SER A 381 3.62 10.37 5.78
N SER A 382 2.33 10.66 5.57
CA SER A 382 1.51 9.95 4.58
C SER A 382 1.98 10.25 3.15
N MET A 383 2.35 11.50 2.87
CA MET A 383 2.92 11.90 1.57
C MET A 383 4.25 11.19 1.29
N SER A 384 5.14 11.11 2.28
CA SER A 384 6.40 10.34 2.19
C SER A 384 6.15 8.89 1.78
N GLN A 385 5.12 8.24 2.35
CA GLN A 385 4.79 6.87 2.00
C GLN A 385 4.32 6.73 0.54
N LYS A 386 3.52 7.67 0.05
CA LYS A 386 3.10 7.68 -1.37
C LYS A 386 4.32 7.78 -2.29
N PHE A 387 5.28 8.65 -1.98
CA PHE A 387 6.54 8.72 -2.73
C PHE A 387 7.33 7.43 -2.70
N GLY A 388 7.46 6.78 -1.54
CA GLY A 388 8.15 5.49 -1.42
C GLY A 388 7.58 4.43 -2.35
N TRP A 389 6.25 4.28 -2.38
CA TRP A 389 5.58 3.35 -3.30
C TRP A 389 5.74 3.75 -4.77
N THR A 390 5.66 5.05 -5.09
CA THR A 390 5.82 5.55 -6.47
C THR A 390 7.23 5.30 -7.00
N ILE A 391 8.24 5.63 -6.20
CA ILE A 391 9.66 5.43 -6.56
C ILE A 391 9.94 3.93 -6.68
N GLY A 392 9.44 3.12 -5.74
CA GLY A 392 9.62 1.67 -5.79
C GLY A 392 8.97 1.01 -7.01
N GLY A 393 7.74 1.40 -7.36
CA GLY A 393 7.06 0.92 -8.58
C GLY A 393 7.78 1.34 -9.86
N ALA A 394 8.20 2.61 -9.96
CA ALA A 394 8.94 3.12 -11.12
C ALA A 394 10.32 2.44 -11.25
N ALA A 395 11.02 2.27 -10.14
CA ALA A 395 12.30 1.56 -10.09
C ALA A 395 12.18 0.13 -10.62
N THR A 396 11.09 -0.57 -10.28
CA THR A 396 10.80 -1.91 -10.82
C THR A 396 10.72 -1.89 -12.35
N GLY A 397 10.02 -0.91 -12.94
CA GLY A 397 9.94 -0.70 -14.39
C GLY A 397 11.26 -0.38 -15.07
N TRP A 398 12.03 0.53 -14.50
CA TRP A 398 13.33 0.89 -15.05
C TRP A 398 14.34 -0.24 -14.94
N LEU A 399 14.32 -1.01 -13.84
CA LEU A 399 15.18 -2.18 -13.66
C LEU A 399 14.86 -3.27 -14.70
N LEU A 400 13.58 -3.58 -14.91
CA LEU A 400 13.19 -4.54 -15.96
C LEU A 400 13.59 -4.06 -17.36
N GLY A 401 13.44 -2.76 -17.63
CA GLY A 401 13.93 -2.16 -18.89
C GLY A 401 15.45 -2.24 -19.04
N TYR A 402 16.20 -1.95 -17.97
CA TYR A 402 17.67 -1.96 -17.96
C TYR A 402 18.24 -3.37 -18.22
N TYR A 403 17.63 -4.40 -17.63
CA TYR A 403 18.01 -5.80 -17.88
C TYR A 403 17.47 -6.36 -19.20
N GLY A 404 16.85 -5.52 -20.04
CA GLY A 404 16.39 -5.89 -21.38
C GLY A 404 15.22 -6.87 -21.40
N PHE A 405 14.33 -6.82 -20.41
CA PHE A 405 13.17 -7.71 -20.34
C PHE A 405 12.27 -7.59 -21.58
N GLN A 406 12.03 -8.73 -22.23
CA GLN A 406 11.08 -8.85 -23.36
C GLN A 406 9.98 -9.84 -23.01
N ALA A 407 8.74 -9.38 -22.97
CA ALA A 407 7.63 -10.25 -22.58
C ALA A 407 7.42 -11.42 -23.55
N ASN A 408 7.06 -12.59 -23.01
CA ASN A 408 6.71 -13.82 -23.75
C ASN A 408 7.81 -14.41 -24.63
N VAL A 409 9.07 -14.05 -24.41
CA VAL A 409 10.25 -14.65 -25.06
C VAL A 409 11.08 -15.39 -24.00
N VAL A 410 11.86 -16.40 -24.43
CA VAL A 410 12.87 -17.01 -23.56
C VAL A 410 13.88 -15.93 -23.17
N GLN A 411 13.88 -15.57 -21.89
CA GLN A 411 14.71 -14.50 -21.38
C GLN A 411 16.20 -14.86 -21.48
N THR A 412 17.04 -13.86 -21.77
CA THR A 412 18.49 -14.02 -21.72
C THR A 412 18.95 -14.35 -20.29
N ALA A 413 20.12 -14.98 -20.15
CA ALA A 413 20.71 -15.26 -18.84
C ALA A 413 20.93 -13.96 -18.01
N VAL A 414 21.22 -12.85 -18.68
CA VAL A 414 21.36 -11.52 -18.04
C VAL A 414 20.03 -11.05 -17.46
N THR A 415 18.95 -11.18 -18.23
CA THR A 415 17.61 -10.79 -17.78
C THR A 415 17.10 -11.69 -16.66
N GLN A 416 17.32 -13.01 -16.75
CA GLN A 416 16.97 -13.95 -15.68
C GLN A 416 17.69 -13.63 -14.37
N ASN A 417 18.99 -13.33 -14.43
CA ASN A 417 19.76 -12.89 -13.27
C ASN A 417 19.24 -11.54 -12.75
N GLY A 418 18.94 -10.59 -13.63
CA GLY A 418 18.30 -9.32 -13.27
C GLY A 418 17.02 -9.49 -12.44
N ILE A 419 16.12 -10.38 -12.88
CA ILE A 419 14.87 -10.67 -12.15
C ILE A 419 15.17 -11.33 -10.78
N GLN A 420 16.15 -12.22 -10.71
CA GLN A 420 16.60 -12.81 -9.43
C GLN A 420 17.18 -11.74 -8.48
N LEU A 421 17.96 -10.79 -9.01
CA LEU A 421 18.52 -9.66 -8.26
C LEU A 421 17.43 -8.73 -7.72
N MET A 422 16.33 -8.56 -8.47
CA MET A 422 15.18 -7.75 -8.06
C MET A 422 14.38 -8.37 -6.90
N LEU A 423 14.47 -9.68 -6.67
CA LEU A 423 13.92 -10.31 -5.46
C LEU A 423 14.93 -10.43 -4.30
N SER A 424 16.21 -10.18 -4.55
CA SER A 424 17.29 -10.44 -3.57
C SER A 424 18.11 -9.18 -3.26
N ILE A 425 19.14 -8.91 -4.04
CA ILE A 425 20.17 -7.90 -3.75
C ILE A 425 19.63 -6.48 -3.83
N LEU A 426 18.77 -6.18 -4.81
CA LEU A 426 18.24 -4.82 -4.99
C LEU A 426 17.34 -4.40 -3.81
N PRO A 427 16.38 -5.24 -3.36
CA PRO A 427 15.71 -5.00 -2.08
C PRO A 427 16.70 -4.91 -0.91
N ALA A 428 17.70 -5.80 -0.81
CA ALA A 428 18.66 -5.76 0.29
C ALA A 428 19.40 -4.41 0.39
N ILE A 429 19.74 -3.78 -0.74
CA ILE A 429 20.32 -2.43 -0.79
C ILE A 429 19.32 -1.41 -0.23
N ALA A 430 18.06 -1.45 -0.65
CA ALA A 430 17.02 -0.55 -0.16
C ALA A 430 16.78 -0.69 1.36
N ALA A 431 16.77 -1.93 1.86
CA ALA A 431 16.71 -2.22 3.29
C ALA A 431 17.96 -1.71 4.02
N GLY A 432 19.15 -1.88 3.45
CA GLY A 432 20.41 -1.35 3.99
C GLY A 432 20.41 0.18 4.09
N VAL A 433 19.90 0.87 3.07
CA VAL A 433 19.69 2.33 3.12
C VAL A 433 18.73 2.69 4.26
N SER A 434 17.63 1.96 4.42
CA SER A 434 16.70 2.18 5.53
C SER A 434 17.36 1.98 6.90
N VAL A 435 18.25 1.00 7.03
CA VAL A 435 19.02 0.74 8.25
C VAL A 435 19.99 1.90 8.56
N LEU A 436 20.69 2.43 7.55
CA LEU A 436 21.60 3.56 7.71
C LEU A 436 20.88 4.81 8.25
N PHE A 437 19.67 5.11 7.76
CA PHE A 437 18.87 6.21 8.30
C PHE A 437 18.48 5.96 9.76
N ILE A 438 18.01 4.76 10.10
CA ILE A 438 17.61 4.41 11.47
C ILE A 438 18.79 4.49 12.46
N LEU A 439 20.01 4.15 12.03
CA LEU A 439 21.20 4.29 12.86
C LEU A 439 21.45 5.75 13.28
N LEU A 440 21.19 6.69 12.36
CA LEU A 440 21.30 8.12 12.59
C LEU A 440 20.12 8.68 13.41
N TYR A 441 19.09 7.88 13.69
CA TYR A 441 17.90 8.33 14.41
C TYR A 441 18.23 8.69 15.87
N PRO A 442 18.01 9.95 16.29
CA PRO A 442 18.51 10.47 17.56
C PRO A 442 17.54 10.25 18.74
N LEU A 443 16.35 9.70 18.50
CA LEU A 443 15.35 9.42 19.53
C LEU A 443 15.44 7.94 19.93
N ASN A 444 16.02 7.70 21.10
CA ASN A 444 15.99 6.42 21.80
C ASN A 444 14.85 6.45 22.84
N GLU A 445 14.42 5.27 23.31
CA GLU A 445 13.32 5.13 24.28
C GLU A 445 13.54 5.99 25.54
N GLU A 446 14.76 5.98 26.13
CA GLU A 446 15.10 6.83 27.29
C GLU A 446 14.91 8.33 27.05
N LYS A 447 15.21 8.77 25.82
CA LYS A 447 15.06 10.18 25.44
C LYS A 447 13.59 10.53 25.22
N LEU A 448 12.79 9.58 24.73
CA LEU A 448 11.34 9.74 24.60
C LEU A 448 10.67 9.78 25.98
N GLU A 449 11.07 8.94 26.92
CA GLU A 449 10.58 9.00 28.31
C GLU A 449 10.91 10.33 28.98
N THR A 450 12.12 10.88 28.75
CA THR A 450 12.52 12.20 29.25
C THR A 450 11.62 13.30 28.67
N ILE A 451 11.38 13.28 27.35
CA ILE A 451 10.51 14.24 26.66
C ILE A 451 9.07 14.16 27.19
N GLU A 452 8.53 12.95 27.37
CA GLU A 452 7.18 12.75 27.87
C GLU A 452 7.01 13.26 29.30
N HIS A 453 8.01 13.02 30.16
CA HIS A 453 8.03 13.52 31.52
C HIS A 453 8.07 15.06 31.57
N GLU A 454 8.95 15.69 30.78
CA GLU A 454 9.06 17.16 30.70
C GLU A 454 7.78 17.80 30.13
N LEU A 455 7.18 17.23 29.09
CA LEU A 455 5.91 17.68 28.54
C LEU A 455 4.77 17.56 29.56
N THR A 456 4.75 16.48 30.35
CA THR A 456 3.75 16.29 31.40
C THR A 456 3.91 17.33 32.52
N GLN A 457 5.15 17.66 32.91
CA GLN A 457 5.43 18.71 33.88
C GLN A 457 5.02 20.10 33.38
N GLN A 458 5.25 20.43 32.10
CA GLN A 458 4.80 21.68 31.49
C GLN A 458 3.27 21.79 31.46
N ARG A 459 2.57 20.68 31.16
CA ARG A 459 1.10 20.64 31.16
C ARG A 459 0.51 20.81 32.56
N ASN A 460 1.20 20.31 33.59
CA ASN A 460 0.77 20.45 34.98
C ASN A 460 1.08 21.83 35.59
N THR A 461 2.03 22.59 35.04
CA THR A 461 2.34 23.97 35.48
C THR A 461 1.53 25.04 34.74
N THR A 462 0.88 24.68 33.62
CA THR A 462 0.03 25.59 32.83
C THR A 462 -1.46 25.51 33.21
N ASN A 463 -1.86 24.48 33.96
CA ASN A 463 -3.16 24.38 34.65
C ASN A 463 -3.02 24.85 36.09
#